data_AF-A0A1I4ZJ52-F1
#
_entry.id   AF-A0A1I4ZJ52-F1
#
_cell.length_a   1.000
_cell.length_b   1.000
_cell.length_c   1.000
_cell.angle_alpha   90.00
_cell.angle_beta   90.00
_cell.angle_gamma   90.00
#
_symmetry.space_group_name_H-M   'P 1'
#
loop_
_entity.id
_entity.type
_entity.pdbx_description
1 polymer ?
#
loop_
_entity_poly.entity_id
_entity_poly.type
_entity_poly.pdbx_seq_one_letter_code
_entity_poly.pdbx_strand_id
1 'polypeptide(L)'
;MNNLTIINNGQVVVSSRQIADNFEKEHRHVLETIRNLTAENSTVKSMFYESSYKNERGRDYSEYLMNRDGFSLLVMGFTGQKALEWKLKYIEAFNRMERMLMEKAPSYQISDPIERAKAWIQEQEEKKALEGHIEELKPKALFADSVASSRNSILVGELAKLLNQNGIDIGQKRLFQVLRDKGYLLKSGEDYNIPSQYSMDLKIMDIKKSSVNNPDGSVRITRTPKVTGKGQIYFVNKFLKGELN
;
A
#
# COMPACT_ATOMS: atom_id res chain seq x y z
N MET A 1 -15.70 25.51 -5.61
CA MET A 1 -14.34 25.67 -6.15
C MET A 1 -14.23 24.74 -7.35
N ASN A 2 -14.05 25.26 -8.56
CA ASN A 2 -13.84 24.42 -9.74
C ASN A 2 -12.38 23.95 -9.74
N ASN A 3 -12.15 22.64 -9.85
CA ASN A 3 -10.81 22.05 -9.90
C ASN A 3 -10.03 22.63 -11.09
N LEU A 4 -8.86 23.18 -10.79
CA LEU A 4 -8.02 23.96 -11.71
C LEU A 4 -7.05 23.12 -12.54
N THR A 5 -7.06 21.81 -12.36
CA THR A 5 -5.97 20.94 -12.80
C THR A 5 -6.48 19.91 -13.79
N ILE A 6 -5.92 19.97 -14.99
CA ILE A 6 -6.08 18.95 -16.03
C ILE A 6 -4.79 18.12 -16.00
N ILE A 7 -4.90 16.80 -16.08
CA ILE A 7 -3.72 15.93 -16.22
C ILE A 7 -3.47 15.77 -17.72
N ASN A 8 -2.35 16.31 -18.21
CA ASN A 8 -1.91 16.14 -19.60
C ASN A 8 -0.52 15.49 -19.60
N ASN A 9 -0.39 14.31 -20.21
CA ASN A 9 0.87 13.54 -20.27
C ASN A 9 1.56 13.32 -18.91
N GLY A 10 0.78 13.10 -17.84
CA GLY A 10 1.30 12.91 -16.48
C GLY A 10 1.72 14.19 -15.76
N GLN A 11 1.57 15.36 -16.40
CA GLN A 11 1.82 16.67 -15.80
C GLN A 11 0.51 17.37 -15.46
N VAL A 12 0.46 17.98 -14.29
CA VAL A 12 -0.66 18.83 -13.88
C VAL A 12 -0.55 20.17 -14.60
N VAL A 13 -1.57 20.51 -15.39
CA VAL A 13 -1.64 21.74 -16.19
C VAL A 13 -2.94 22.51 -15.94
N VAL A 14 -2.91 23.81 -16.24
CA VAL A 14 -4.05 24.73 -16.14
C VAL A 14 -4.30 25.35 -17.52
N SER A 15 -5.57 25.52 -17.92
CA SER A 15 -5.90 26.18 -19.20
C SER A 15 -5.93 27.71 -19.07
N SER A 16 -5.60 28.42 -20.14
CA SER A 16 -5.68 29.88 -20.21
C SER A 16 -7.11 30.40 -20.03
N ARG A 17 -8.13 29.58 -20.33
CA ARG A 17 -9.54 29.90 -20.04
C ARG A 17 -9.86 29.89 -18.56
N GLN A 18 -9.46 28.84 -17.85
CA GLN A 18 -9.65 28.76 -16.40
C GLN A 18 -8.99 29.94 -15.69
N ILE A 19 -7.86 30.42 -16.21
CA ILE A 19 -7.19 31.62 -15.72
C ILE A 19 -8.00 32.87 -16.04
N ALA A 20 -8.49 33.03 -17.28
CA ALA A 20 -9.36 34.13 -17.66
C ALA A 20 -10.59 34.24 -16.73
N ASP A 21 -11.28 33.12 -16.52
CA ASP A 21 -12.49 33.03 -15.68
C ASP A 21 -12.17 33.34 -14.20
N ASN A 22 -11.13 32.73 -13.65
CA ASN A 22 -10.82 32.86 -12.21
C ASN A 22 -10.19 34.20 -11.82
N PHE A 23 -9.55 34.89 -12.76
CA PHE A 23 -8.94 36.20 -12.54
C PHE A 23 -9.76 37.35 -13.12
N GLU A 24 -10.96 37.07 -13.65
CA GLU A 24 -11.86 38.04 -14.29
C GLU A 24 -11.14 38.87 -15.35
N LYS A 25 -10.40 38.17 -16.21
CA LYS A 25 -9.70 38.74 -17.35
C LYS A 25 -10.35 38.24 -18.62
N GLU A 26 -10.39 39.09 -19.64
CA GLU A 26 -10.74 38.67 -20.99
C GLU A 26 -9.75 37.62 -21.49
N HIS A 27 -10.25 36.47 -21.96
CA HIS A 27 -9.41 35.36 -22.44
C HIS A 27 -8.44 35.81 -23.53
N ARG A 28 -8.87 36.74 -24.39
CA ARG A 28 -8.02 37.36 -25.42
C ARG A 28 -6.77 38.02 -24.83
N HIS A 29 -6.89 38.76 -23.73
CA HIS A 29 -5.74 39.42 -23.09
C HIS A 29 -4.79 38.40 -22.45
N VAL A 30 -5.33 37.30 -21.92
CA VAL A 30 -4.52 36.20 -21.39
C VAL A 30 -3.70 35.55 -22.50
N LEU A 31 -4.31 35.26 -23.65
CA LEU A 31 -3.61 34.70 -24.82
C LEU A 31 -2.51 35.64 -25.33
N GLU A 32 -2.79 36.94 -25.39
CA GLU A 32 -1.82 37.95 -25.81
C GLU A 32 -0.63 38.04 -24.84
N THR A 33 -0.90 38.03 -23.53
CA THR A 33 0.14 38.02 -22.50
C THR A 33 1.05 36.79 -22.64
N ILE A 34 0.47 35.61 -22.84
CA ILE A 34 1.23 34.37 -23.04
C ILE A 34 2.11 34.47 -24.30
N ARG A 35 1.56 34.95 -25.42
CA ARG A 35 2.33 35.11 -26.66
C ARG A 35 3.52 36.06 -26.46
N ASN A 36 3.33 37.19 -25.80
CA ASN A 36 4.40 38.14 -25.51
C ASN A 36 5.49 37.50 -24.63
N LEU A 37 5.10 36.83 -23.54
CA LEU A 37 6.03 36.11 -22.66
C LEU A 37 6.86 35.06 -23.41
N THR A 38 6.23 34.29 -24.31
CA THR A 38 6.93 33.26 -25.10
C THR A 38 7.78 33.84 -26.24
N ALA A 39 7.49 35.05 -26.70
CA ALA A 39 8.26 35.74 -27.73
C ALA A 39 9.51 36.42 -27.13
N GLU A 40 9.39 36.96 -25.92
CA GLU A 40 10.49 37.62 -25.21
C GLU A 40 11.54 36.63 -24.67
N ASN A 41 11.13 35.40 -24.31
CA ASN A 41 12.04 34.41 -23.76
C ASN A 41 11.71 32.97 -24.23
N SER A 42 12.64 32.37 -24.99
CA SER A 42 12.48 31.02 -25.53
C SER A 42 12.35 29.93 -24.47
N THR A 43 12.93 30.13 -23.28
CA THR A 43 12.84 29.20 -22.14
C THR A 43 11.40 29.12 -21.61
N VAL A 44 10.69 30.25 -21.65
CA VAL A 44 9.30 30.38 -21.19
C VAL A 44 8.35 29.60 -22.10
N LYS A 45 8.67 29.46 -23.39
CA LYS A 45 7.88 28.68 -24.35
C LYS A 45 7.67 27.22 -23.90
N SER A 46 8.63 26.62 -23.20
CA SER A 46 8.51 25.26 -22.68
C SER A 46 7.42 25.08 -21.61
N MET A 47 6.94 26.19 -21.03
CA MET A 47 5.94 26.21 -19.97
C MET A 47 4.49 26.32 -20.49
N PHE A 48 4.31 26.62 -21.78
CA PHE A 48 3.02 26.85 -22.43
C PHE A 48 2.84 25.94 -23.65
N TYR A 49 1.80 25.11 -23.63
CA TYR A 49 1.46 24.16 -24.68
C TYR A 49 0.23 24.65 -25.43
N GLU A 50 0.34 24.82 -26.74
CA GLU A 50 -0.81 25.17 -27.58
C GLU A 50 -1.86 24.06 -27.54
N SER A 51 -3.11 24.46 -27.39
CA SER A 51 -4.27 23.58 -27.38
C SER A 51 -5.48 24.28 -28.01
N SER A 52 -6.58 23.57 -28.12
CA SER A 52 -7.85 24.11 -28.58
C SER A 52 -9.00 23.55 -27.76
N TYR A 53 -10.05 24.35 -27.64
CA TYR A 53 -11.29 23.95 -26.99
C TYR A 53 -12.47 24.23 -27.91
N LYS A 54 -13.54 23.45 -27.74
CA LYS A 54 -14.82 23.70 -28.38
C LYS A 54 -15.69 24.56 -27.48
N ASN A 55 -16.27 25.61 -28.04
CA ASN A 55 -17.31 26.36 -27.34
C ASN A 55 -18.66 25.59 -27.37
N GLU A 56 -19.66 26.10 -26.66
CA GLU A 56 -21.02 25.52 -26.60
C GLU A 56 -21.70 25.38 -27.97
N ARG A 57 -21.25 26.14 -28.98
CA ARG A 57 -21.73 26.09 -30.36
C ARG A 57 -20.88 25.18 -31.26
N GLY A 58 -19.97 24.39 -30.68
CA GLY A 58 -19.11 23.43 -31.38
C GLY A 58 -17.99 24.03 -32.22
N ARG A 59 -17.73 25.34 -32.12
CA ARG A 59 -16.63 26.01 -32.81
C ARG A 59 -15.33 25.85 -32.03
N ASP A 60 -14.24 25.61 -32.74
CA ASP A 60 -12.89 25.50 -32.17
C ASP A 60 -12.28 26.89 -31.90
N TYR A 61 -11.69 27.03 -30.72
CA TYR A 61 -10.96 28.22 -30.29
C TYR A 61 -9.63 27.82 -29.69
N SER A 62 -8.60 28.65 -29.93
CA SER A 62 -7.27 28.41 -29.37
C SER A 62 -7.24 28.66 -27.86
N GLU A 63 -6.52 27.82 -27.14
CA GLU A 63 -6.14 28.04 -25.75
C GLU A 63 -4.70 27.59 -25.52
N TYR A 64 -4.16 27.89 -24.35
CA TYR A 64 -2.88 27.34 -23.90
C TYR A 64 -3.13 26.50 -22.66
N LEU A 65 -2.47 25.35 -22.57
CA LEU A 65 -2.27 24.61 -21.34
C LEU A 65 -0.92 25.01 -20.77
N MET A 66 -0.82 25.26 -19.47
CA MET A 66 0.45 25.64 -18.84
C MET A 66 0.71 24.87 -17.57
N ASN A 67 1.98 24.58 -17.33
CA ASN A 67 2.43 23.93 -16.10
C ASN A 67 2.46 24.94 -14.93
N ARG A 68 2.81 24.47 -13.73
CA ARG A 68 2.91 25.30 -12.52
C ARG A 68 3.76 26.56 -12.73
N ASP A 69 4.89 26.43 -13.41
CA ASP A 69 5.86 27.52 -13.54
C ASP A 69 5.34 28.58 -14.54
N GLY A 70 4.73 28.15 -15.66
CA GLY A 70 4.07 29.04 -16.61
C GLY A 70 2.88 29.78 -16.00
N PHE A 71 2.06 29.09 -15.21
CA PHE A 71 0.98 29.71 -14.43
C PHE A 71 1.51 30.79 -13.48
N SER A 72 2.58 30.48 -12.74
CA SER A 72 3.16 31.38 -11.73
C SER A 72 3.69 32.65 -12.38
N LEU A 73 4.44 32.50 -13.48
CA LEU A 73 4.98 33.61 -14.25
C LEU A 73 3.85 34.53 -14.77
N LEU A 74 2.80 33.93 -15.33
CA LEU A 74 1.66 34.66 -15.87
C LEU A 74 0.91 35.44 -14.78
N VAL A 75 0.61 34.80 -13.65
CA VAL A 75 -0.15 35.41 -12.54
C VAL A 75 0.66 36.49 -11.81
N MET A 76 1.99 36.37 -11.75
CA MET A 76 2.84 37.41 -11.18
C MET A 76 2.68 38.76 -11.89
N GLY A 77 2.47 38.74 -13.22
CA GLY A 77 2.20 39.93 -14.03
C GLY A 77 0.79 40.52 -13.87
N PHE A 78 -0.16 39.79 -13.26
CA PHE A 78 -1.52 40.30 -13.07
C PHE A 78 -1.62 41.29 -11.92
N THR A 79 -2.43 42.33 -12.13
CA THR A 79 -2.78 43.36 -11.14
C THR A 79 -4.27 43.32 -10.80
N GLY A 80 -4.62 43.71 -9.57
CA GLY A 80 -6.01 43.74 -9.06
C GLY A 80 -6.21 42.97 -7.74
N GLN A 81 -7.36 43.17 -7.08
CA GLN A 81 -7.66 42.58 -5.77
C GLN A 81 -7.74 41.04 -5.81
N LYS A 82 -8.38 40.46 -6.83
CA LYS A 82 -8.43 38.98 -7.00
C LYS A 82 -7.06 38.40 -7.34
N ALA A 83 -6.25 39.12 -8.12
CA ALA A 83 -4.88 38.71 -8.42
C ALA A 83 -4.04 38.68 -7.13
N LEU A 84 -4.23 39.63 -6.21
CA LEU A 84 -3.57 39.63 -4.90
C LEU A 84 -4.00 38.44 -4.04
N GLU A 85 -5.30 38.17 -3.92
CA GLU A 85 -5.80 37.00 -3.16
C GLU A 85 -5.22 35.68 -3.70
N TRP A 86 -5.13 35.55 -5.02
CA TRP A 86 -4.53 34.39 -5.66
C TRP A 86 -3.02 34.30 -5.42
N LYS A 87 -2.29 35.43 -5.47
CA LYS A 87 -0.86 35.48 -5.10
C LYS A 87 -0.66 34.99 -3.67
N LEU A 88 -1.52 35.40 -2.74
CA LEU A 88 -1.48 34.94 -1.33
C LEU A 88 -1.73 33.42 -1.23
N LYS A 89 -2.73 32.88 -1.94
CA LYS A 89 -2.99 31.42 -1.96
C LYS A 89 -1.81 30.63 -2.56
N TYR A 90 -1.17 31.18 -3.59
CA TYR A 90 0.02 30.57 -4.19
C TYR A 90 1.21 30.56 -3.22
N ILE A 91 1.48 31.69 -2.54
CA ILE A 91 2.50 31.78 -1.49
C ILE A 91 2.23 30.77 -0.39
N GLU A 92 0.98 30.65 0.08
CA GLU A 92 0.62 29.70 1.12
C GLU A 92 0.83 28.24 0.68
N ALA A 93 0.47 27.90 -0.56
CA ALA A 93 0.73 26.58 -1.14
C ALA A 93 2.24 26.29 -1.27
N PHE A 94 3.03 27.30 -1.63
CA PHE A 94 4.48 27.20 -1.70
C PHE A 94 5.09 27.00 -0.31
N ASN A 95 4.68 27.77 0.69
CA ASN A 95 5.15 27.61 2.07
C ASN A 95 4.72 26.27 2.68
N ARG A 96 3.58 25.70 2.26
CA ARG A 96 3.21 24.31 2.60
C ARG A 96 4.15 23.30 1.95
N MET A 97 4.48 23.48 0.66
CA MET A 97 5.42 22.62 -0.06
C MET A 97 6.84 22.71 0.52
N GLU A 98 7.31 23.91 0.86
CA GLU A 98 8.60 24.15 1.51
C GLU A 98 8.69 23.41 2.85
N ARG A 99 7.64 23.50 3.68
CA ARG A 99 7.56 22.72 4.94
C ARG A 99 7.61 21.22 4.70
N MET A 100 6.87 20.71 3.70
CA MET A 100 6.89 19.28 3.33
C MET A 100 8.25 18.81 2.81
N LEU A 101 9.03 19.70 2.19
CA LEU A 101 10.38 19.41 1.72
C LEU A 101 11.41 19.54 2.84
N MET A 102 11.23 20.48 3.78
CA MET A 102 12.04 20.60 4.99
C MET A 102 11.85 19.40 5.93
N GLU A 103 10.64 18.84 6.03
CA GLU A 103 10.38 17.57 6.73
C GLU A 103 11.11 16.36 6.11
N LYS A 104 11.65 16.48 4.90
CA LYS A 104 12.38 15.42 4.18
C LYS A 104 13.85 15.74 3.93
N ALA A 105 14.35 16.88 4.42
CA ALA A 105 15.77 17.19 4.29
C ALA A 105 16.56 16.22 5.18
N PRO A 106 17.56 15.50 4.64
CA PRO A 106 18.41 14.66 5.46
C PRO A 106 19.07 15.50 6.57
N SER A 107 19.08 14.98 7.80
CA SER A 107 19.57 15.69 9.00
C SER A 107 20.94 16.35 8.82
N TYR A 108 21.82 15.79 7.99
CA TYR A 108 23.15 16.32 7.67
C TYR A 108 23.19 17.64 6.88
N GLN A 109 22.07 18.11 6.32
CA GLN A 109 21.99 19.37 5.58
C GLN A 109 21.66 20.59 6.45
N ILE A 110 21.36 20.39 7.74
CA ILE A 110 21.07 21.48 8.68
C ILE A 110 22.38 22.19 9.07
N SER A 111 22.44 23.50 8.82
CA SER A 111 23.62 24.34 9.07
C SER A 111 23.88 24.62 10.55
N ASP A 112 22.82 24.69 11.37
CA ASP A 112 22.93 24.84 12.82
C ASP A 112 23.32 23.49 13.47
N PRO A 113 24.49 23.38 14.15
CA PRO A 113 24.92 22.17 14.82
C PRO A 113 23.94 21.61 15.86
N ILE A 114 23.18 22.46 16.56
CA ILE A 114 22.29 22.03 17.65
C ILE A 114 20.99 21.45 17.07
N GLU A 115 20.40 22.11 16.07
CA GLU A 115 19.21 21.62 15.39
C GLU A 115 19.49 20.31 14.62
N ARG A 116 20.66 20.21 14.00
CA ARG A 116 21.13 18.98 13.35
C ARG A 116 21.18 17.79 14.32
N ALA A 117 21.70 18.00 15.53
CA ALA A 117 21.79 16.94 16.53
C ALA A 117 20.40 16.46 16.98
N LYS A 118 19.44 17.39 17.15
CA LYS A 118 18.06 17.05 17.50
C LYS A 118 17.35 16.25 16.40
N ALA A 119 17.47 16.69 15.15
CA ALA A 119 16.89 16.00 14.00
C ALA A 119 17.47 14.59 13.82
N TRP A 120 18.78 14.42 14.01
CA TRP A 120 19.44 13.11 13.95
C TRP A 120 18.97 12.15 15.05
N ILE A 121 18.79 12.63 16.29
CA ILE A 121 18.26 11.81 17.39
C ILE A 121 16.85 11.32 17.07
N GLN A 122 15.98 12.22 16.59
CA GLN A 122 14.62 11.86 16.20
C GLN A 122 14.60 10.83 15.06
N GLU A 123 15.43 11.03 14.03
CA GLU A 123 15.57 10.09 12.91
C GLU A 123 16.05 8.70 13.38
N GLN A 124 16.98 8.64 14.34
CA GLN A 124 17.42 7.38 14.93
C GLN A 124 16.32 6.69 15.77
N GLU A 125 15.55 7.46 16.54
CA GLU A 125 14.43 6.92 17.33
C GLU A 125 13.32 6.36 16.44
N GLU A 126 12.94 7.08 15.39
CA GLU A 126 11.95 6.65 14.40
C GLU A 126 12.44 5.41 13.64
N LYS A 127 13.71 5.40 13.21
CA LYS A 127 14.32 4.25 12.55
C LYS A 127 14.34 3.03 13.45
N LYS A 128 14.72 3.20 14.72
CA LYS A 128 14.72 2.11 15.72
C LYS A 128 13.31 1.59 16.00
N ALA A 129 12.31 2.47 16.05
CA ALA A 129 10.91 2.08 16.23
C ALA A 129 10.37 1.28 15.03
N LEU A 130 10.70 1.70 13.81
CA LEU A 130 10.36 1.02 12.55
C LEU A 130 11.06 -0.33 12.41
N GLU A 131 12.35 -0.40 12.73
CA GLU A 131 13.13 -1.65 12.73
C GLU A 131 12.58 -2.66 13.74
N GLY A 132 12.20 -2.20 14.95
CA GLY A 132 11.54 -3.05 15.95
C GLY A 132 10.23 -3.66 15.44
N HIS A 133 9.40 -2.88 14.74
CA HIS A 133 8.17 -3.39 14.12
C HIS A 133 8.44 -4.38 12.98
N ILE A 134 9.49 -4.16 12.18
CA ILE A 134 9.87 -5.06 11.08
C ILE A 134 10.43 -6.39 11.62
N GLU A 135 11.23 -6.37 12.69
CA GLU A 135 11.74 -7.60 13.31
C GLU A 135 10.63 -8.47 13.92
N GLU A 136 9.59 -7.86 14.49
CA GLU A 136 8.43 -8.60 15.02
C GLU A 136 7.55 -9.21 13.91
N LEU A 137 7.49 -8.56 12.75
CA LEU A 137 6.68 -9.00 11.61
C LEU A 137 7.43 -9.95 10.66
N LYS A 138 8.78 -9.93 10.65
CA LYS A 138 9.63 -10.81 9.83
C LYS A 138 9.31 -12.30 9.97
N PRO A 139 9.19 -12.89 11.18
CA PRO A 139 8.83 -14.31 11.30
C PRO A 139 7.38 -14.58 10.86
N LYS A 140 6.48 -13.60 10.97
CA LYS A 140 5.07 -13.71 10.56
C LYS A 140 4.89 -13.70 9.03
N ALA A 141 5.68 -12.90 8.32
CA ALA A 141 5.60 -12.76 6.86
C ALA A 141 6.28 -13.90 6.09
N LEU A 142 7.50 -14.29 6.49
CA LEU A 142 8.30 -15.31 5.80
C LEU A 142 7.62 -16.70 5.81
N PHE A 143 6.86 -17.00 6.86
CA PHE A 143 6.22 -18.30 7.04
C PHE A 143 4.84 -18.40 6.39
N ALA A 144 4.08 -17.30 6.35
CA ALA A 144 2.81 -17.25 5.61
C ALA A 144 3.02 -17.43 4.10
N ASP A 145 4.06 -16.83 3.53
CA ASP A 145 4.37 -16.92 2.09
C ASP A 145 4.83 -18.32 1.68
N SER A 146 5.65 -18.99 2.52
CA SER A 146 6.12 -20.36 2.27
C SER A 146 4.96 -21.38 2.28
N VAL A 147 4.05 -21.24 3.25
CA VAL A 147 2.91 -22.14 3.44
C VAL A 147 1.77 -21.87 2.44
N ALA A 148 1.58 -20.61 2.00
CA ALA A 148 0.56 -20.24 1.02
C ALA A 148 0.81 -20.84 -0.38
N SER A 149 2.06 -21.19 -0.69
CA SER A 149 2.42 -21.81 -1.98
C SER A 149 2.00 -23.30 -2.07
N SER A 150 1.71 -23.96 -0.94
CA SER A 150 1.35 -25.38 -0.90
C SER A 150 -0.16 -25.55 -1.17
N ARG A 151 -0.51 -25.81 -2.44
CA ARG A 151 -1.91 -26.09 -2.85
C ARG A 151 -2.42 -27.45 -2.33
N ASN A 152 -1.56 -28.26 -1.71
CA ASN A 152 -1.86 -29.63 -1.34
C ASN A 152 -2.08 -29.78 0.17
N SER A 153 -2.96 -30.70 0.55
CA SER A 153 -3.10 -31.06 1.95
C SER A 153 -1.87 -31.85 2.42
N ILE A 154 -1.38 -31.54 3.63
CA ILE A 154 -0.22 -32.22 4.25
C ILE A 154 -0.66 -33.01 5.49
N LEU A 155 0.15 -33.95 5.95
CA LEU A 155 -0.16 -34.65 7.21
C LEU A 155 0.03 -33.72 8.41
N VAL A 156 -0.71 -33.94 9.51
CA VAL A 156 -0.52 -33.17 10.76
C VAL A 156 0.92 -33.28 11.28
N GLY A 157 1.56 -34.45 11.11
CA GLY A 157 2.97 -34.61 11.47
C GLY A 157 3.94 -33.80 10.59
N GLU A 158 3.59 -33.54 9.34
CA GLU A 158 4.35 -32.68 8.44
C GLU A 158 4.19 -31.21 8.82
N LEU A 159 2.97 -30.78 9.16
CA LEU A 159 2.72 -29.46 9.74
C LEU A 159 3.56 -29.24 11.02
N ALA A 160 3.65 -30.24 11.91
CA ALA A 160 4.47 -30.13 13.12
C ALA A 160 5.95 -29.89 12.80
N LYS A 161 6.50 -30.59 11.80
CA LYS A 161 7.90 -30.39 11.36
C LYS A 161 8.10 -28.99 10.80
N LEU A 162 7.16 -28.51 9.98
CA LEU A 162 7.20 -27.16 9.43
C LEU A 162 7.15 -26.10 10.53
N LEU A 163 6.26 -26.23 11.52
CA LEU A 163 6.18 -25.32 12.66
C LEU A 163 7.51 -25.28 13.44
N ASN A 164 8.09 -26.44 13.72
CA ASN A 164 9.36 -26.55 14.43
C ASN A 164 10.55 -25.97 13.66
N GLN A 165 10.61 -26.17 12.34
CA GLN A 165 11.64 -25.55 11.49
C GLN A 165 11.54 -24.02 11.45
N ASN A 166 10.36 -23.46 11.71
CA ASN A 166 10.09 -22.02 11.66
C ASN A 166 10.01 -21.38 13.05
N GLY A 167 10.64 -22.02 14.05
CA GLY A 167 10.83 -21.42 15.38
C GLY A 167 9.69 -21.64 16.38
N ILE A 168 8.65 -22.40 16.04
CA ILE A 168 7.60 -22.80 16.98
C ILE A 168 7.98 -24.16 17.56
N ASP A 169 8.47 -24.21 18.81
CA ASP A 169 8.86 -25.46 19.47
C ASP A 169 7.65 -26.37 19.74
N ILE A 170 7.29 -27.17 18.73
CA ILE A 170 6.19 -28.13 18.83
C ILE A 170 6.51 -29.42 18.09
N GLY A 171 6.40 -30.53 18.84
CA GLY A 171 6.54 -31.87 18.28
C GLY A 171 5.21 -32.43 17.79
N GLN A 172 5.24 -33.43 16.91
CA GLN A 172 4.03 -34.09 16.39
C GLN A 172 3.05 -34.50 17.50
N LYS A 173 3.51 -35.17 18.56
CA LYS A 173 2.65 -35.61 19.68
C LYS A 173 1.98 -34.42 20.39
N ARG A 174 2.74 -33.35 20.64
CA ARG A 174 2.24 -32.10 21.24
C ARG A 174 1.20 -31.44 20.33
N LEU A 175 1.46 -31.34 19.03
CA LEU A 175 0.50 -30.76 18.07
C LEU A 175 -0.81 -31.54 18.03
N PHE A 176 -0.75 -32.87 17.98
CA PHE A 176 -1.95 -33.70 18.04
C PHE A 176 -2.75 -33.49 19.34
N GLN A 177 -2.06 -33.31 20.46
CA GLN A 177 -2.69 -32.99 21.74
C GLN A 177 -3.37 -31.62 21.71
N VAL A 178 -2.68 -30.58 21.27
CA VAL A 178 -3.23 -29.22 21.13
C VAL A 178 -4.47 -29.21 20.23
N LEU A 179 -4.40 -29.88 19.07
CA LEU A 179 -5.53 -29.93 18.14
C LEU A 179 -6.74 -30.66 18.72
N ARG A 180 -6.52 -31.72 19.50
CA ARG A 180 -7.59 -32.37 20.27
C ARG A 180 -8.15 -31.42 21.31
N ASP A 181 -7.29 -30.86 22.16
CA ASP A 181 -7.70 -30.04 23.30
C ASP A 181 -8.53 -28.84 22.89
N LYS A 182 -8.14 -28.19 21.78
CA LYS A 182 -8.82 -27.04 21.18
C LYS A 182 -10.00 -27.42 20.28
N GLY A 183 -10.37 -28.70 20.21
CA GLY A 183 -11.58 -29.17 19.52
C GLY A 183 -11.47 -29.32 18.00
N TYR A 184 -10.27 -29.24 17.43
CA TYR A 184 -10.05 -29.47 16.00
C TYR A 184 -10.05 -30.95 15.62
N LEU A 185 -9.62 -31.81 16.55
CA LEU A 185 -9.65 -33.26 16.42
C LEU A 185 -10.52 -33.87 17.52
N LEU A 186 -11.19 -34.97 17.22
CA LEU A 186 -11.99 -35.72 18.19
C LEU A 186 -11.09 -36.48 19.18
N LYS A 187 -11.56 -36.57 20.44
CA LYS A 187 -10.76 -36.96 21.62
C LYS A 187 -10.92 -38.42 22.06
N SER A 188 -11.90 -39.16 21.55
CA SER A 188 -12.22 -40.50 22.03
C SER A 188 -12.97 -41.32 20.97
N GLY A 189 -13.06 -42.63 21.22
CA GLY A 189 -13.82 -43.57 20.38
C GLY A 189 -13.12 -43.93 19.07
N GLU A 190 -13.90 -44.49 18.14
CA GLU A 190 -13.42 -44.90 16.81
C GLU A 190 -12.95 -43.72 15.96
N ASP A 191 -13.44 -42.52 16.27
CA ASP A 191 -13.09 -41.27 15.58
C ASP A 191 -11.91 -40.53 16.24
N TYR A 192 -11.14 -41.17 17.11
CA TYR A 192 -9.95 -40.55 17.69
C TYR A 192 -9.00 -40.01 16.60
N ASN A 193 -8.58 -38.74 16.72
CA ASN A 193 -7.79 -38.00 15.72
C ASN A 193 -8.48 -37.76 14.36
N ILE A 194 -9.80 -37.88 14.28
CA ILE A 194 -10.56 -37.43 13.13
C ILE A 194 -10.89 -35.93 13.28
N PRO A 195 -10.78 -35.13 12.20
CA PRO A 195 -11.22 -33.74 12.22
C PRO A 195 -12.67 -33.62 12.69
N SER A 196 -12.91 -32.72 13.63
CA SER A 196 -14.26 -32.42 14.09
C SER A 196 -15.08 -31.76 12.97
N GLN A 197 -16.42 -31.79 13.09
CA GLN A 197 -17.29 -31.08 12.15
C GLN A 197 -16.90 -29.60 12.03
N TYR A 198 -16.53 -28.96 13.15
CA TYR A 198 -15.99 -27.60 13.18
C TYR A 198 -14.77 -27.41 12.26
N SER A 199 -13.79 -28.32 12.30
CA SER A 199 -12.62 -28.27 11.42
C SER A 199 -12.98 -28.47 9.94
N MET A 200 -13.97 -29.34 9.67
CA MET A 200 -14.46 -29.62 8.32
C MET A 200 -15.22 -28.43 7.74
N ASP A 201 -16.08 -27.78 8.52
CA ASP A 201 -16.86 -26.61 8.11
C ASP A 201 -15.95 -25.41 7.79
N LEU A 202 -14.89 -25.24 8.57
CA LEU A 202 -13.85 -24.23 8.31
C LEU A 202 -12.97 -24.57 7.09
N LYS A 203 -13.04 -25.79 6.57
CA LYS A 203 -12.22 -26.32 5.45
C LYS A 203 -10.72 -26.26 5.74
N ILE A 204 -10.35 -26.43 7.00
CA ILE A 204 -8.94 -26.38 7.46
C ILE A 204 -8.30 -27.78 7.54
N MET A 205 -9.10 -28.84 7.53
CA MET A 205 -8.61 -30.21 7.57
C MET A 205 -9.40 -31.12 6.64
N ASP A 206 -8.75 -32.20 6.20
CA ASP A 206 -9.32 -33.28 5.39
C ASP A 206 -8.95 -34.64 5.99
N ILE A 207 -9.55 -35.71 5.46
CA ILE A 207 -9.26 -37.09 5.86
C ILE A 207 -8.74 -37.89 4.67
N LYS A 208 -7.56 -38.50 4.83
CA LYS A 208 -7.09 -39.56 3.93
C LYS A 208 -7.60 -40.90 4.42
N LYS A 209 -8.30 -41.65 3.57
CA LYS A 209 -8.68 -43.05 3.83
C LYS A 209 -7.69 -43.98 3.13
N SER A 210 -7.18 -44.98 3.85
CA SER A 210 -6.29 -46.02 3.32
C SER A 210 -6.78 -47.39 3.77
N SER A 211 -6.77 -48.35 2.85
CA SER A 211 -7.06 -49.75 3.13
C SER A 211 -5.76 -50.48 3.49
N VAL A 212 -5.74 -51.19 4.62
CA VAL A 212 -4.63 -52.06 5.02
C VAL A 212 -5.13 -53.49 5.03
N ASN A 213 -4.53 -54.34 4.21
CA ASN A 213 -4.84 -55.77 4.18
C ASN A 213 -4.01 -56.46 5.25
N ASN A 214 -4.68 -57.10 6.19
CA ASN A 214 -4.02 -57.87 7.24
C ASN A 214 -3.67 -59.27 6.73
N PRO A 215 -2.67 -59.94 7.33
CA PRO A 215 -2.29 -61.31 6.95
C PRO A 215 -3.42 -62.35 7.09
N ASP A 216 -4.44 -62.06 7.90
CA ASP A 216 -5.64 -62.89 8.12
C ASP A 216 -6.71 -62.72 7.03
N GLY A 217 -6.45 -61.90 6.00
CA GLY A 217 -7.39 -61.60 4.92
C GLY A 217 -8.43 -60.51 5.27
N SER A 218 -8.44 -60.00 6.50
CA SER A 218 -9.30 -58.88 6.88
C SER A 218 -8.77 -57.55 6.34
N VAL A 219 -9.68 -56.63 6.04
CA VAL A 219 -9.35 -55.29 5.54
C VAL A 219 -9.63 -54.25 6.62
N ARG A 220 -8.58 -53.57 7.09
CA ARG A 220 -8.71 -52.45 8.02
C ARG A 220 -8.68 -51.12 7.27
N ILE A 221 -9.77 -50.35 7.38
CA ILE A 221 -9.80 -48.98 6.87
C ILE A 221 -9.17 -48.06 7.92
N THR A 222 -8.14 -47.34 7.51
CA THR A 222 -7.45 -46.33 8.32
C THR A 222 -7.82 -44.94 7.83
N ARG A 223 -8.03 -44.02 8.77
CA ARG A 223 -8.37 -42.63 8.51
C ARG A 223 -7.29 -41.76 9.12
N THR A 224 -6.68 -40.90 8.32
CA THR A 224 -5.57 -40.05 8.77
C THR A 224 -5.91 -38.58 8.53
N PRO A 225 -5.81 -37.72 9.56
CA PRO A 225 -6.08 -36.30 9.40
C PRO A 225 -4.97 -35.63 8.56
N LYS A 226 -5.40 -34.76 7.66
CA LYS A 226 -4.56 -33.87 6.87
C LYS A 226 -4.98 -32.42 7.08
N VAL A 227 -4.05 -31.51 6.87
CA VAL A 227 -4.26 -30.07 6.97
C VAL A 227 -4.25 -29.49 5.56
N THR A 228 -5.33 -28.80 5.17
CA THR A 228 -5.44 -28.14 3.86
C THR A 228 -4.48 -26.95 3.77
N GLY A 229 -4.17 -26.43 2.58
CA GLY A 229 -3.37 -25.19 2.47
C GLY A 229 -3.96 -24.03 3.31
N LYS A 230 -5.29 -23.90 3.29
CA LYS A 230 -6.03 -22.96 4.17
C LYS A 230 -5.80 -23.25 5.65
N GLY A 231 -5.86 -24.52 6.04
CA GLY A 231 -5.61 -24.95 7.42
C GLY A 231 -4.19 -24.71 7.89
N GLN A 232 -3.21 -24.86 7.00
CA GLN A 232 -1.82 -24.58 7.32
C GLN A 232 -1.67 -23.10 7.70
N ILE A 233 -2.14 -22.17 6.86
CA ILE A 233 -2.16 -20.73 7.16
C ILE A 233 -2.91 -20.44 8.47
N TYR A 234 -4.07 -21.08 8.66
CA TYR A 234 -4.92 -20.88 9.83
C TYR A 234 -4.20 -21.26 11.14
N PHE A 235 -3.65 -22.48 11.23
CA PHE A 235 -3.00 -22.95 12.45
C PHE A 235 -1.72 -22.17 12.74
N VAL A 236 -0.96 -21.84 11.71
CA VAL A 236 0.25 -21.01 11.82
C VAL A 236 -0.07 -19.67 12.46
N ASN A 237 -1.05 -18.93 11.93
CA ASN A 237 -1.44 -17.64 12.48
C ASN A 237 -1.93 -17.74 13.93
N LYS A 238 -2.63 -18.82 14.26
CA LYS A 238 -3.11 -19.09 15.62
C LYS A 238 -1.95 -19.38 16.60
N PHE A 239 -0.90 -20.09 16.19
CA PHE A 239 0.31 -20.28 16.99
C PHE A 239 1.10 -18.98 17.16
N LEU A 240 1.26 -18.18 16.10
CA LEU A 240 1.95 -16.89 16.15
C LEU A 240 1.26 -15.87 17.07
N LYS A 241 -0.07 -15.94 17.20
CA LYS A 241 -0.85 -15.11 18.13
C LYS A 241 -0.88 -15.66 19.56
N GLY A 242 -0.24 -16.80 19.83
CA GLY A 242 -0.26 -17.46 21.13
C GLY A 242 -1.59 -18.10 21.51
N GLU A 243 -2.53 -18.25 20.58
CA GLU A 243 -3.88 -18.78 20.85
C GLU A 243 -3.89 -20.32 20.98
N LEU A 244 -2.85 -20.98 20.47
CA LEU A 244 -2.65 -22.44 20.49
C LEU A 244 -1.42 -22.90 21.28
N ASN A 245 -0.70 -21.96 21.89
CA ASN A 245 0.39 -22.28 22.82
C ASN A 245 -0.16 -22.84 24.14
#